data_AF-A0A1B0C4I7-F1
#
_entry.id   AF-A0A1B0C4I7-F1
#
_cell.length_a   1.000
_cell.length_b   1.000
_cell.length_c   1.000
_cell.angle_alpha   90.00
_cell.angle_beta   90.00
_cell.angle_gamma   90.00
#
_symmetry.space_group_name_H-M   'P 1'
#
loop_
_entity.id
_entity.type
_entity.pdbx_description
1 polymer ?
#
loop_
_entity_poly.entity_id
_entity_poly.type
_entity_poly.pdbx_seq_one_letter_code
_entity_poly.pdbx_strand_id
1 'polypeptide(L)' 'MPADKLNHLVGATTRYIAGRNAMQTSYWRTGPDGRLIKYSKVTEFGKAQKMPASIRLAYANRNYLSTK' A
#
# COMPACT_ATOMS: atom_id res chain seq x y z
N MET A 1 20.46 -23.03 -16.62
CA MET A 1 20.14 -21.59 -16.50
C MET A 1 20.93 -21.05 -15.33
N PRO A 2 21.94 -20.19 -15.51
CA PRO A 2 22.77 -19.73 -14.38
C PRO A 2 21.95 -18.78 -13.49
N ALA A 3 22.11 -18.91 -12.18
CA ALA A 3 21.36 -18.21 -11.14
C ALA A 3 21.73 -16.71 -10.99
N ASP A 4 22.66 -16.21 -11.81
CA ASP A 4 23.37 -14.93 -11.62
C ASP A 4 22.60 -13.67 -12.07
N LYS A 5 21.31 -13.79 -12.41
CA LYS A 5 20.46 -12.64 -12.83
C LYS A 5 19.17 -12.49 -12.03
N LEU A 6 19.08 -13.09 -10.85
CA LEU A 6 17.94 -12.87 -9.96
C LEU A 6 18.26 -11.69 -9.06
N ASN A 7 17.70 -10.51 -9.34
CA ASN A 7 17.69 -9.38 -8.41
C ASN A 7 17.28 -9.91 -7.02
N HIS A 8 18.22 -10.12 -6.10
CA HIS A 8 17.98 -10.89 -4.89
C HIS A 8 16.92 -10.19 -4.04
N LEU A 9 15.89 -10.94 -3.63
CA LEU A 9 14.90 -10.45 -2.68
C LEU A 9 15.62 -10.24 -1.34
N VAL A 10 15.64 -9.00 -0.86
CA VAL A 10 16.31 -8.63 0.40
C VAL A 10 15.36 -8.83 1.58
N GLY A 11 14.09 -8.49 1.40
CA GLY A 11 13.08 -8.65 2.43
C GLY A 11 11.69 -8.26 1.94
N ALA A 12 10.70 -8.63 2.74
CA ALA A 12 9.31 -8.27 2.52
C ALA A 12 8.62 -7.98 3.85
N THR A 13 7.66 -7.06 3.82
CA THR A 13 6.73 -6.80 4.90
C THR A 13 5.33 -6.74 4.36
N THR A 14 4.38 -7.28 5.12
CA THR A 14 2.98 -7.24 4.75
C THR A 14 2.16 -6.72 5.90
N ARG A 15 1.26 -5.77 5.62
CA ARG A 15 0.34 -5.20 6.60
C ARG A 15 -1.08 -5.21 6.09
N TYR A 16 -2.02 -5.44 7.00
CA TYR A 16 -3.43 -5.21 6.76
C TYR A 16 -3.79 -3.74 6.99
N ILE A 17 -4.57 -3.16 6.09
CA ILE A 17 -5.09 -1.79 6.20
C ILE A 17 -6.57 -1.88 6.62
N ALA A 18 -6.80 -1.78 7.92
CA ALA A 18 -8.14 -1.71 8.50
C ALA A 18 -8.96 -0.57 7.87
N GLY A 19 -10.24 -0.81 7.63
CA GLY A 19 -11.14 0.15 6.96
C GLY A 19 -11.01 0.21 5.44
N ARG A 20 -9.92 -0.29 4.85
CA ARG A 20 -9.82 -0.48 3.39
C ARG A 20 -10.06 -1.92 2.93
N ASN A 21 -10.14 -2.86 3.87
CA ASN A 21 -10.19 -4.30 3.58
C ASN A 21 -9.09 -4.70 2.61
N ALA A 22 -7.87 -4.18 2.80
CA ALA A 22 -6.78 -4.34 1.86
C ALA A 22 -5.50 -4.77 2.56
N MET A 23 -4.69 -5.57 1.87
CA MET A 23 -3.37 -5.98 2.30
C MET A 23 -2.33 -5.32 1.43
N GLN A 24 -1.37 -4.65 2.07
CA GLN A 24 -0.24 -4.03 1.39
C GLN A 24 1.02 -4.85 1.67
N THR A 25 1.60 -5.39 0.61
CA THR A 25 2.91 -6.03 0.63
C THR A 25 3.93 -5.06 0.07
N SER A 26 4.96 -4.74 0.85
CA SER A 26 6.14 -4.05 0.36
C SER A 26 7.32 -5.00 0.38
N TYR A 27 8.10 -5.04 -0.69
CA TYR A 27 9.28 -5.88 -0.78
C TYR A 27 10.42 -5.11 -1.42
N TRP A 28 11.63 -5.55 -1.10
CA TRP A 28 12.84 -4.88 -1.54
C TRP A 28 13.74 -5.84 -2.29
N ARG A 29 14.32 -5.37 -3.39
CA ARG A 29 15.27 -6.14 -4.20
C ARG A 29 16.55 -5.35 -4.36
N THR A 30 17.66 -6.05 -4.40
CA THR A 30 18.94 -5.43 -4.80
C THR A 30 18.87 -5.09 -6.29
N GLY A 31 19.17 -3.84 -6.62
CA GLY A 31 19.29 -3.33 -7.97
C GLY A 31 20.67 -3.56 -8.57
N PRO A 32 20.84 -3.35 -9.89
CA PRO A 32 22.10 -3.59 -10.59
C PRO A 32 23.27 -2.73 -10.10
N ASP A 33 22.97 -1.59 -9.49
CA ASP A 33 23.92 -0.61 -8.94
C ASP A 33 24.15 -0.79 -7.42
N GLY A 34 23.70 -1.90 -6.85
CA GLY A 34 23.76 -2.15 -5.41
C GLY A 34 22.74 -1.35 -4.59
N ARG A 35 21.89 -0.53 -5.22
CA ARG A 35 20.82 0.18 -4.51
C ARG A 35 19.65 -0.76 -4.18
N LEU A 36 18.91 -0.39 -3.15
CA LEU A 36 17.70 -1.09 -2.75
C LEU A 36 16.48 -0.52 -3.48
N ILE A 37 15.84 -1.34 -4.33
CA ILE A 37 14.61 -0.97 -5.03
C ILE A 37 13.42 -1.48 -4.21
N LYS A 38 12.58 -0.55 -3.75
CA LYS A 38 11.32 -0.86 -3.07
C LYS A 38 10.19 -1.02 -4.08
N TYR A 39 9.45 -2.10 -3.93
CA TYR A 39 8.19 -2.34 -4.62
C TYR A 39 7.06 -2.38 -3.58
N SER A 40 5.87 -1.92 -3.97
CA SER A 40 4.68 -2.00 -3.12
C SER A 40 3.49 -2.46 -3.95
N LYS A 41 2.78 -3.45 -3.46
CA LYS A 41 1.54 -3.96 -4.05
C LYS A 41 0.45 -3.93 -3.00
N VAL A 42 -0.67 -3.33 -3.34
CA VAL A 42 -1.90 -3.37 -2.54
C VAL A 42 -2.86 -4.33 -3.21
N THR A 43 -3.46 -5.22 -2.42
CA THR A 43 -4.54 -6.12 -2.86
C THR A 43 -5.75 -5.85 -1.98
N GLU A 44 -6.86 -5.48 -2.61
CA GLU A 44 -8.12 -5.19 -1.93
C GLU A 44 -8.99 -6.45 -1.89
N PHE A 45 -9.68 -6.67 -0.77
CA PHE A 45 -10.59 -7.78 -0.55
C PHE A 45 -12.00 -7.23 -0.43
N GLY A 46 -12.85 -7.57 -1.40
CA GLY A 46 -14.24 -7.13 -1.43
C GLY A 46 -14.38 -5.61 -1.59
N LYS A 47 -15.52 -5.08 -1.16
CA LYS A 47 -15.74 -3.62 -1.17
C LYS A 47 -14.98 -3.00 -0.01
N ALA A 48 -14.28 -1.89 -0.26
CA ALA A 48 -13.74 -1.06 0.80
C ALA A 48 -14.86 -0.78 1.83
N GLN A 49 -14.55 -0.94 3.12
CA GLN A 49 -15.52 -0.66 4.17
C GLN A 49 -15.99 0.77 3.98
N LYS A 50 -17.28 0.95 3.67
CA LYS A 50 -17.86 2.28 3.60
C LYS A 50 -17.71 2.89 4.99
N MET A 51 -16.96 3.99 5.05
CA MET A 51 -16.83 4.75 6.28
C MET A 51 -18.24 5.07 6.80
N PRO A 52 -18.53 4.88 8.10
CA PRO A 52 -19.85 5.14 8.66
C PRO A 52 -20.38 6.50 8.21
N ALA A 53 -21.67 6.58 7.91
CA ALA A 53 -22.27 7.78 7.32
C ALA A 53 -21.97 9.06 8.14
N SER A 54 -21.97 8.94 9.47
CA SER A 54 -21.59 10.02 10.40
C SER A 54 -20.18 10.55 10.18
N ILE A 55 -19.20 9.65 10.06
CA ILE A 55 -17.80 10.01 9.81
C ILE A 55 -17.65 10.58 8.39
N ARG A 56 -18.35 10.02 7.41
CA ARG A 56 -18.28 10.50 6.01
C ARG A 56 -18.80 11.92 5.86
N LEU A 57 -19.89 12.26 6.55
CA LEU A 57 -20.43 13.61 6.58
C LEU A 57 -19.46 14.60 7.26
N ALA A 58 -18.82 14.18 8.35
CA ALA A 58 -17.81 15.00 9.03
C ALA A 58 -16.61 15.32 8.13
N TYR A 59 -16.08 14.33 7.39
CA TYR A 59 -14.99 14.56 6.43
C TYR A 59 -15.40 15.43 5.24
N ALA A 60 -16.61 15.24 4.69
CA ALA A 60 -17.12 16.05 3.59
C ALA A 60 -17.27 17.53 4.01
N ASN A 61 -17.82 17.78 5.20
CA ASN A 61 -17.92 19.13 5.75
C ASN A 61 -16.54 19.75 5.99
N ARG A 62 -15.56 18.96 6.47
CA ARG A 62 -14.19 19.44 6.72
C ARG A 62 -13.49 19.86 5.42
N ASN A 63 -13.65 19.09 4.35
CA ASN A 63 -13.10 19.42 3.03
C ASN A 63 -13.79 20.66 2.42
N TYR A 64 -15.12 20.79 2.60
CA TYR A 64 -15.85 21.99 2.16
C TYR A 64 -15.37 23.26 2.87
N LEU A 65 -15.09 23.18 4.18
CA LEU A 65 -14.57 24.31 4.95
C LEU A 65 -13.12 24.64 4.62
N SER A 66 -12.30 23.65 4.26
CA SER A 66 -10.89 23.85 3.89
C SER A 66 -10.69 24.44 2.49
N THR A 67 -11.73 24.48 1.66
CA THR A 67 -11.67 24.96 0.26
C THR A 67 -12.30 26.36 0.11
N LYS A 68 -12.68 27.01 1.22
CA LYS A 68 -13.05 28.43 1.27
C LYS A 68 -11.92 29.23 1.88
#